data_AF-A0A915A921-F1
#
_entry.id   AF-A0A915A921-F1
#
_cell.length_a   1.000
_cell.length_b   1.000
_cell.length_c   1.000
_cell.angle_alpha   90.00
_cell.angle_beta   90.00
_cell.angle_gamma   90.00
#
_symmetry.space_group_name_H-M   'P 1'
#
loop_
_entity.id
_entity.type
_entity.pdbx_description
1 polymer ?
#
loop_
_entity_poly.entity_id
_entity_poly.type
_entity_poly.pdbx_seq_one_letter_code
_entity_poly.pdbx_strand_id
1 'polypeptide(L)'
;MRVTLTEPGATRSQFAENIRAIVDETVTEQMLDDLFDTLDADGDGELNDVECEHVNQVLIEPLNRLRTALIVVDFQNDFVAGSMAIKNGSAAEDPAEALVPLNRLLVECPFTLIVYTMDWHPYNHISFWEHCRNSDRKLCAEDRVRKLKPFDVVRFEAPDVEQKLYPAHCVEDSWGADLDSQLIRVKDSVLIKKGTETYADSYSAFKDNKKKRSTELEDVLRSEAIDAIFVCGLAYDVCVAATANDGVELGFLTALIADCSKGLNTFEMERVNKELSQKSVPVLNSDRVHRIVADNLIPWQWIRCLVGLTVPPTPE
;
A
#
# COMPACT_ATOMS: atom_id res chain seq x y z
N MET A 1 -14.05 -4.48 -18.36
CA MET A 1 -14.85 -5.63 -18.84
C MET A 1 -16.17 -5.66 -18.07
N ARG A 2 -17.30 -6.12 -18.65
CA ARG A 2 -18.54 -6.32 -17.87
C ARG A 2 -18.58 -7.78 -17.40
N VAL A 3 -18.10 -8.01 -16.18
CA VAL A 3 -18.22 -9.25 -15.43
C VAL A 3 -19.69 -9.60 -15.27
N THR A 4 -20.04 -10.84 -15.60
CA THR A 4 -21.35 -11.47 -15.36
C THR A 4 -21.06 -12.82 -14.71
N LEU A 5 -21.30 -12.95 -13.40
CA LEU A 5 -20.94 -14.18 -12.66
C LEU A 5 -22.11 -15.15 -12.50
N THR A 6 -23.34 -14.67 -12.57
CA THR A 6 -24.53 -15.47 -12.24
C THR A 6 -25.74 -15.05 -13.06
N GLU A 7 -26.59 -16.03 -13.33
CA GLU A 7 -27.98 -15.87 -13.78
C GLU A 7 -28.86 -16.68 -12.81
N PRO A 8 -30.15 -16.36 -12.64
CA PRO A 8 -31.03 -17.11 -11.75
C PRO A 8 -31.03 -18.61 -12.06
N GLY A 9 -30.84 -19.44 -11.03
CA GLY A 9 -30.65 -20.89 -11.15
C GLY A 9 -29.22 -21.31 -11.49
N ALA A 10 -28.24 -20.41 -11.36
CA ALA A 10 -26.83 -20.75 -11.51
C ALA A 10 -26.41 -21.77 -10.45
N THR A 11 -25.92 -22.91 -10.92
CA THR A 11 -25.37 -23.96 -10.07
C THR A 11 -23.99 -23.59 -9.55
N ARG A 12 -23.58 -24.21 -8.43
CA ARG A 12 -22.21 -24.12 -7.88
C ARG A 12 -21.11 -24.27 -8.93
N SER A 13 -21.22 -25.26 -9.81
CA SER A 13 -20.22 -25.51 -10.86
C SER A 13 -20.12 -24.35 -11.86
N GLN A 14 -21.25 -23.77 -12.26
CA GLN A 14 -21.27 -22.62 -13.18
C GLN A 14 -20.70 -21.37 -12.51
N PHE A 15 -21.07 -21.11 -11.25
CA PHE A 15 -20.48 -20.02 -10.47
C PHE A 15 -18.96 -20.17 -10.34
N ALA A 16 -18.49 -21.36 -10.00
CA ALA A 16 -17.08 -21.68 -9.87
C ALA A 16 -16.29 -21.46 -11.18
N GLU A 17 -16.86 -21.83 -12.33
CA GLU A 17 -16.26 -21.56 -13.64
C GLU A 17 -16.16 -20.06 -13.93
N ASN A 18 -17.23 -19.31 -13.65
CA ASN A 18 -17.26 -17.86 -13.86
C ASN A 18 -16.26 -17.11 -12.97
N ILE A 19 -16.12 -17.50 -11.71
CA ILE A 19 -15.13 -16.92 -10.80
C ILE A 19 -13.70 -17.22 -11.29
N ARG A 20 -13.41 -18.47 -11.70
CA ARG A 20 -12.10 -18.84 -12.26
C ARG A 20 -11.71 -18.02 -13.48
N ALA A 21 -12.69 -17.60 -14.28
CA ALA A 21 -12.45 -16.80 -15.47
C ALA A 21 -12.00 -15.36 -15.16
N ILE A 22 -12.25 -14.85 -13.96
CA ILE A 22 -11.96 -13.46 -13.59
C ILE A 22 -10.85 -13.30 -12.55
N VAL A 23 -10.42 -14.36 -11.87
CA VAL A 23 -9.35 -14.28 -10.86
C VAL A 23 -7.96 -14.30 -11.48
N ASP A 24 -7.01 -13.60 -10.87
CA ASP A 24 -5.63 -13.52 -11.39
C ASP A 24 -4.73 -14.69 -10.95
N GLU A 25 -5.25 -15.58 -10.11
CA GLU A 25 -4.54 -16.71 -9.51
C GLU A 25 -5.37 -18.00 -9.51
N THR A 26 -4.70 -19.12 -9.24
CA THR A 26 -5.36 -20.41 -9.08
C THR A 26 -6.12 -20.44 -7.75
N VAL A 27 -7.42 -20.70 -7.83
CA VAL A 27 -8.31 -20.88 -6.67
C VAL A 27 -8.71 -22.35 -6.54
N THR A 28 -8.79 -22.84 -5.30
CA THR A 28 -9.17 -24.25 -5.03
C THR A 28 -10.69 -24.41 -5.05
N GLU A 29 -11.18 -25.65 -5.21
CA GLU A 29 -12.62 -25.94 -5.09
C GLU A 29 -13.16 -25.48 -3.73
N GLN A 30 -12.45 -25.77 -2.64
CA GLN A 30 -12.88 -25.36 -1.29
C GLN A 30 -13.09 -23.85 -1.17
N MET A 31 -12.19 -23.05 -1.76
CA MET A 31 -12.30 -21.59 -1.74
C MET A 31 -13.55 -21.10 -2.48
N LEU A 32 -13.87 -21.75 -3.60
CA LEU A 32 -15.06 -21.43 -4.41
C LEU A 32 -16.34 -21.91 -3.74
N ASP A 33 -16.29 -23.07 -3.08
CA ASP A 33 -17.39 -23.61 -2.30
C ASP A 33 -17.71 -22.71 -1.12
N ASP A 34 -16.71 -22.28 -0.35
CA ASP A 34 -16.88 -21.35 0.78
C ASP A 34 -17.49 -20.02 0.31
N LEU A 35 -17.07 -19.52 -0.86
CA LEU A 35 -17.63 -18.29 -1.46
C LEU A 35 -19.08 -18.50 -1.88
N PHE A 36 -19.40 -19.62 -2.56
CA PHE A 36 -20.75 -19.94 -2.98
C PHE A 36 -21.69 -20.07 -1.78
N ASP A 37 -21.27 -20.83 -0.75
CA ASP A 37 -22.05 -21.06 0.48
C ASP A 37 -22.36 -19.76 1.24
N THR A 38 -21.51 -18.74 1.08
CA THR A 38 -21.74 -17.43 1.69
C THR A 38 -22.81 -16.63 0.95
N LEU A 39 -22.98 -16.90 -0.34
CA LEU A 39 -23.88 -16.19 -1.25
C LEU A 39 -25.22 -16.93 -1.44
N ASP A 40 -25.21 -18.26 -1.29
CA ASP A 40 -26.38 -19.16 -1.21
C ASP A 40 -26.97 -19.10 0.22
N ALA A 41 -27.89 -18.16 0.42
CA ALA A 41 -28.42 -17.81 1.72
C ALA A 41 -29.44 -18.83 2.24
N ASP A 42 -30.16 -19.52 1.34
CA ASP A 42 -31.10 -20.58 1.71
C ASP A 42 -30.48 -21.99 1.74
N GLY A 43 -29.30 -22.15 1.14
CA GLY A 43 -28.50 -23.38 1.19
C GLY A 43 -29.06 -24.49 0.31
N ASP A 44 -29.81 -24.16 -0.75
CA ASP A 44 -30.41 -25.13 -1.65
C ASP A 44 -29.45 -25.62 -2.77
N GLY A 45 -28.29 -24.97 -2.90
CA GLY A 45 -27.25 -25.31 -3.88
C GLY A 45 -27.38 -24.61 -5.22
N GLU A 46 -28.34 -23.69 -5.38
CA GLU A 46 -28.56 -22.86 -6.57
C GLU A 46 -28.75 -21.40 -6.16
N LEU A 47 -28.25 -20.45 -6.97
CA LEU A 47 -28.48 -19.03 -6.68
C LEU A 47 -29.83 -18.60 -7.26
N ASN A 48 -30.80 -18.35 -6.38
CA ASN A 48 -32.13 -17.85 -6.76
C ASN A 48 -32.08 -16.36 -7.18
N ASP A 49 -33.23 -15.79 -7.56
CA ASP A 49 -33.31 -14.38 -8.01
C ASP A 49 -32.80 -13.38 -6.95
N VAL A 50 -33.11 -13.62 -5.67
CA VAL A 50 -32.74 -12.72 -4.56
C VAL A 50 -31.23 -12.79 -4.30
N GLU A 51 -30.66 -14.00 -4.33
CA GLU A 51 -29.23 -14.21 -4.14
C GLU A 51 -28.43 -13.69 -5.33
N CYS A 52 -28.90 -13.88 -6.56
CA CYS A 52 -28.28 -13.28 -7.73
C CYS A 52 -28.25 -11.75 -7.65
N GLU A 53 -29.33 -11.12 -7.18
CA GLU A 53 -29.36 -9.67 -6.94
C GLU A 53 -28.37 -9.28 -5.83
N HIS A 54 -28.26 -10.08 -4.77
CA HIS A 54 -27.26 -9.85 -3.73
C HIS A 54 -25.83 -9.93 -4.28
N VAL A 55 -25.50 -11.00 -5.03
CA VAL A 55 -24.20 -11.19 -5.71
C VAL A 55 -23.93 -10.02 -6.66
N ASN A 56 -24.95 -9.54 -7.38
CA ASN A 56 -24.81 -8.37 -8.24
C ASN A 56 -24.35 -7.15 -7.45
N GLN A 57 -25.01 -6.85 -6.33
CA GLN A 57 -24.74 -5.66 -5.52
C GLN A 57 -23.40 -5.73 -4.78
N VAL A 58 -23.05 -6.88 -4.20
CA VAL A 58 -21.85 -6.99 -3.34
C VAL A 58 -20.59 -7.34 -4.10
N LEU A 59 -20.70 -7.97 -5.28
CA LEU A 59 -19.55 -8.47 -6.03
C LEU A 59 -19.49 -7.91 -7.45
N ILE A 60 -20.50 -8.16 -8.28
CA ILE A 60 -20.40 -7.87 -9.72
C ILE A 60 -20.36 -6.36 -10.01
N GLU A 61 -21.25 -5.57 -9.41
CA GLU A 61 -21.29 -4.11 -9.60
C GLU A 61 -20.01 -3.42 -9.12
N PRO A 62 -19.49 -3.70 -7.90
CA PRO A 62 -18.18 -3.19 -7.47
C PRO A 62 -17.03 -3.54 -8.43
N LEU A 63 -16.96 -4.79 -8.88
CA LEU A 63 -15.90 -5.23 -9.81
C LEU A 63 -16.02 -4.55 -11.19
N ASN A 64 -17.23 -4.37 -11.69
CA ASN A 64 -17.48 -3.75 -12.99
C ASN A 64 -17.17 -2.25 -13.05
N ARG A 65 -17.25 -1.57 -11.91
CA ARG A 65 -16.96 -0.13 -11.81
C ARG A 65 -15.59 0.16 -11.20
N LEU A 66 -14.79 -0.88 -10.92
CA LEU A 66 -13.56 -0.79 -10.15
C LEU A 66 -12.60 0.23 -10.77
N ARG A 67 -12.29 1.29 -10.01
CA ARG A 67 -11.31 2.30 -10.39
C ARG A 67 -10.04 2.12 -9.56
N THR A 68 -8.90 2.05 -10.25
CA THR A 68 -7.62 1.71 -9.63
C THR A 68 -6.67 2.91 -9.63
N ALA A 69 -5.92 3.10 -8.55
CA ALA A 69 -4.81 4.03 -8.50
C ALA A 69 -3.48 3.31 -8.27
N LEU A 70 -2.41 3.80 -8.88
CA LEU A 70 -1.04 3.44 -8.54
C LEU A 70 -0.44 4.54 -7.66
N ILE A 71 0.00 4.16 -6.47
CA ILE A 71 0.69 5.04 -5.52
C ILE A 71 2.16 4.65 -5.48
N VAL A 72 2.99 5.54 -6.01
CA VAL A 72 4.45 5.41 -6.03
C VAL A 72 5.03 6.17 -4.85
N VAL A 73 5.48 5.44 -3.85
CA VAL A 73 5.93 5.98 -2.57
C VAL A 73 7.40 6.33 -2.62
N ASP A 74 7.70 7.61 -2.39
CA ASP A 74 9.02 8.15 -2.05
C ASP A 74 10.19 7.63 -2.93
N PHE A 75 9.99 7.50 -4.24
CA PHE A 75 11.09 7.23 -5.18
C PHE A 75 11.95 8.49 -5.40
N GLN A 76 12.60 8.95 -4.33
CA GLN A 76 13.38 10.19 -4.24
C GLN A 76 14.88 9.92 -4.21
N ASN A 77 15.66 10.92 -4.60
CA ASN A 77 17.12 10.84 -4.71
C ASN A 77 17.79 10.37 -3.42
N ASP A 78 17.33 10.83 -2.24
CA ASP A 78 17.93 10.42 -0.97
C ASP A 78 17.74 8.93 -0.67
N PHE A 79 16.64 8.33 -1.11
CA PHE A 79 16.38 6.90 -0.96
C PHE A 79 17.02 6.06 -2.06
N VAL A 80 17.34 6.63 -3.22
CA VAL A 80 18.03 5.91 -4.31
C VAL A 80 19.55 5.96 -4.15
N ALA A 81 20.13 7.15 -3.98
CA ALA A 81 21.57 7.37 -4.03
C ALA A 81 22.11 8.33 -2.97
N GLY A 82 21.25 9.00 -2.17
CA GLY A 82 21.66 9.99 -1.18
C GLY A 82 21.78 9.45 0.25
N SER A 83 21.40 10.28 1.22
CA SER A 83 21.71 10.07 2.65
C SER A 83 21.01 8.86 3.27
N MET A 84 19.89 8.44 2.68
CA MET A 84 19.05 7.33 3.12
C MET A 84 18.94 6.23 2.05
N ALA A 85 19.97 6.07 1.21
CA ALA A 85 19.94 5.13 0.10
C ALA A 85 19.61 3.70 0.57
N ILE A 86 18.55 3.10 0.02
CA ILE A 86 17.98 1.82 0.48
C ILE A 86 19.01 0.69 0.45
N LYS A 87 19.91 0.69 -0.55
CA LYS A 87 21.01 -0.28 -0.68
C LYS A 87 21.97 -0.32 0.50
N ASN A 88 21.99 0.73 1.34
CA ASN A 88 22.80 0.78 2.56
C ASN A 88 22.10 0.15 3.76
N GLY A 89 20.82 -0.22 3.62
CA GLY A 89 20.08 -1.02 4.60
C GLY A 89 20.62 -2.44 4.71
N SER A 90 20.23 -3.15 5.77
CA SER A 90 20.66 -4.54 5.99
C SER A 90 20.09 -5.51 4.96
N ALA A 91 19.01 -5.15 4.26
CA ALA A 91 18.49 -5.92 3.13
C ALA A 91 19.39 -5.83 1.89
N ALA A 92 20.22 -4.79 1.78
CA ALA A 92 21.14 -4.54 0.66
C ALA A 92 20.46 -4.55 -0.72
N GLU A 93 19.19 -4.13 -0.77
CA GLU A 93 18.38 -4.12 -1.98
C GLU A 93 18.64 -2.86 -2.83
N ASP A 94 18.71 -3.02 -4.15
CA ASP A 94 18.97 -1.91 -5.08
C ASP A 94 17.66 -1.30 -5.64
N PRO A 95 17.34 -0.03 -5.33
CA PRO A 95 16.20 0.68 -5.92
C PRO A 95 16.14 0.68 -7.44
N ALA A 96 17.29 0.60 -8.12
CA ALA A 96 17.34 0.57 -9.58
C ALA A 96 16.64 -0.66 -10.17
N GLU A 97 16.63 -1.79 -9.45
CA GLU A 97 15.93 -3.01 -9.88
C GLU A 97 14.42 -2.84 -9.86
N ALA A 98 13.88 -2.01 -8.95
CA ALA A 98 12.45 -1.75 -8.86
C ALA A 98 11.96 -0.70 -9.88
N LEU A 99 12.84 0.19 -10.34
CA LEU A 99 12.50 1.21 -11.35
C LEU A 99 12.07 0.62 -12.69
N VAL A 100 12.70 -0.47 -13.14
CA VAL A 100 12.40 -1.09 -14.43
C VAL A 100 10.96 -1.59 -14.51
N PRO A 101 10.50 -2.51 -13.63
CA PRO A 101 9.11 -2.96 -13.65
C PRO A 101 8.12 -1.83 -13.31
N LEU A 102 8.50 -0.89 -12.43
CA LEU A 102 7.66 0.26 -12.10
C LEU A 102 7.39 1.16 -13.31
N ASN A 103 8.43 1.55 -14.04
CA ASN A 103 8.30 2.36 -15.25
C ASN A 103 7.48 1.66 -16.33
N ARG A 104 7.58 0.32 -16.43
CA ARG A 104 6.72 -0.47 -17.30
C ARG A 104 5.25 -0.31 -16.92
N LEU A 105 4.91 -0.48 -15.63
CA LEU A 105 3.52 -0.29 -15.16
C LEU A 105 3.00 1.12 -15.42
N LEU A 106 3.82 2.15 -15.19
CA LEU A 106 3.45 3.55 -15.43
C LEU A 106 3.12 3.87 -16.89
N VAL A 107 3.67 3.10 -17.84
CA VAL A 107 3.47 3.30 -19.29
C VAL A 107 2.38 2.39 -19.85
N GLU A 108 2.35 1.14 -19.42
CA GLU A 108 1.54 0.09 -20.04
C GLU A 108 0.16 -0.09 -19.38
N CYS A 109 0.04 0.20 -18.08
CA CYS A 109 -1.19 -0.07 -17.34
C CYS A 109 -2.13 1.15 -17.31
N PRO A 110 -3.41 0.98 -17.65
CA PRO A 110 -4.39 2.06 -17.66
C PRO A 110 -4.95 2.35 -16.25
N PHE A 111 -4.10 2.78 -15.32
CA PHE A 111 -4.55 3.25 -14.02
C PHE A 111 -5.46 4.48 -14.17
N THR A 112 -6.52 4.54 -13.38
CA THR A 112 -7.40 5.72 -13.31
C THR A 112 -6.62 6.93 -12.81
N LEU A 113 -5.77 6.72 -11.79
CA LEU A 113 -4.99 7.77 -11.17
C LEU A 113 -3.58 7.27 -10.86
N ILE A 114 -2.59 8.13 -11.08
CA ILE A 114 -1.21 7.89 -10.65
C ILE A 114 -0.87 8.97 -9.62
N VAL A 115 -0.38 8.52 -8.47
CA VAL A 115 0.05 9.35 -7.36
C VAL A 115 1.53 9.10 -7.10
N TYR A 116 2.30 10.17 -7.00
CA TYR A 116 3.66 10.13 -6.45
C TYR A 116 3.63 10.75 -5.06
N THR A 117 4.26 10.09 -4.10
CA THR A 117 4.46 10.66 -2.76
C THR A 117 5.89 11.15 -2.63
N MET A 118 6.07 12.17 -1.80
CA MET A 118 7.36 12.73 -1.48
C MET A 118 7.45 12.92 0.02
N ASP A 119 8.44 12.29 0.63
CA ASP A 119 8.92 12.71 1.93
C ASP A 119 9.49 14.13 1.80
N TRP A 120 9.06 15.04 2.66
CA TRP A 120 9.29 16.46 2.46
C TRP A 120 9.48 17.18 3.79
N HIS A 121 10.67 17.04 4.36
CA HIS A 121 10.94 17.44 5.74
C HIS A 121 11.47 18.87 5.85
N PRO A 122 11.01 19.66 6.83
CA PRO A 122 11.71 20.88 7.24
C PRO A 122 13.14 20.56 7.69
N TYR A 123 14.07 21.50 7.49
CA TYR A 123 15.49 21.26 7.79
C TYR A 123 15.78 20.77 9.22
N ASN A 124 14.93 21.12 10.20
CA ASN A 124 15.06 20.75 11.61
C ASN A 124 14.04 19.68 12.04
N HIS A 125 13.55 18.83 11.14
CA HIS A 125 12.52 17.83 11.43
C HIS A 125 12.87 16.91 12.62
N ILE A 126 11.85 16.41 13.33
CA ILE A 126 12.01 15.65 14.58
C ILE A 126 12.66 14.29 14.38
N SER A 127 12.56 13.73 13.18
CA SER A 127 13.19 12.47 12.82
C SER A 127 14.71 12.61 12.61
N PHE A 128 15.26 13.82 12.47
CA PHE A 128 16.69 13.99 12.16
C PHE A 128 17.58 13.85 13.39
N TRP A 129 18.51 12.90 13.31
CA TRP A 129 19.51 12.60 14.34
C TRP A 129 20.38 13.84 14.64
N GLU A 130 20.74 14.61 13.61
CA GLU A 130 21.53 15.84 13.70
C GLU A 130 20.85 16.91 14.57
N HIS A 131 19.52 16.88 14.64
CA HIS A 131 18.69 17.89 15.29
C HIS A 131 17.98 17.40 16.54
N CYS A 132 18.15 16.14 16.93
CA CYS A 132 17.49 15.55 18.11
C CYS A 132 17.84 16.25 19.44
N ARG A 133 18.90 17.06 19.47
CA ARG A 133 19.35 17.82 20.65
C ARG A 133 19.18 19.34 20.52
N ASN A 134 18.44 19.81 19.51
CA ASN A 134 18.10 21.22 19.38
C ASN A 134 17.30 21.72 20.60
N SER A 135 17.40 23.01 20.90
CA SER A 135 16.77 23.62 22.09
C SER A 135 15.25 23.69 22.02
N ASP A 136 14.66 23.49 20.84
CA ASP A 136 13.21 23.53 20.60
C ASP A 136 12.52 22.20 20.94
N ARG A 137 13.28 21.17 21.33
CA ARG A 137 12.78 19.86 21.73
C ARG A 137 13.55 19.32 22.93
N LYS A 138 12.94 18.38 23.63
CA LYS A 138 13.43 17.89 24.93
C LYS A 138 13.45 16.37 24.95
N LEU A 139 14.62 15.75 24.79
CA LEU A 139 14.79 14.31 25.03
C LEU A 139 14.47 13.94 26.48
N CYS A 140 13.98 12.72 26.72
CA CYS A 140 13.88 12.12 28.06
C CYS A 140 15.24 11.98 28.74
N ALA A 141 15.24 11.88 30.07
CA ALA A 141 16.45 11.81 30.88
C ALA A 141 17.44 10.73 30.42
N GLU A 142 16.93 9.55 30.07
CA GLU A 142 17.70 8.40 29.60
C GLU A 142 18.42 8.70 28.28
N ASP A 143 17.72 9.30 27.31
CA ASP A 143 18.27 9.58 25.98
C ASP A 143 19.20 10.79 25.95
N ARG A 144 19.06 11.72 26.90
CA ARG A 144 19.96 12.88 27.03
C ARG A 144 21.40 12.48 27.30
N VAL A 145 21.62 11.44 28.10
CA VAL A 145 22.98 10.99 28.45
C VAL A 145 23.51 9.94 27.49
N ARG A 146 22.64 9.35 26.65
CA ARG A 146 23.00 8.33 25.66
C ARG A 146 23.79 8.95 24.49
N LYS A 147 24.83 8.26 24.03
CA LYS A 147 25.48 8.58 22.75
C LYS A 147 24.61 8.05 21.61
N LEU A 148 23.71 8.91 21.14
CA LEU A 148 22.76 8.58 20.08
C LEU A 148 23.44 8.43 18.72
N LYS A 149 22.92 7.53 17.89
CA LYS A 149 23.32 7.33 16.49
C LYS A 149 22.08 7.25 15.59
N PRO A 150 22.23 7.37 14.26
CA PRO A 150 21.14 7.07 13.33
C PRO A 150 20.52 5.70 13.61
N PHE A 151 19.21 5.60 13.40
CA PHE A 151 18.32 4.48 13.65
C PHE A 151 18.03 4.13 15.12
N ASP A 152 18.59 4.87 16.08
CA ASP A 152 18.17 4.77 17.47
C ASP A 152 16.71 5.26 17.63
N VAL A 153 15.92 4.57 18.46
CA VAL A 153 14.62 5.07 18.91
C VAL A 153 14.81 5.87 20.19
N VAL A 154 14.24 7.07 20.23
CA VAL A 154 14.29 7.98 21.36
C VAL A 154 12.89 8.44 21.77
N ARG A 155 12.76 8.90 23.01
CA ARG A 155 11.56 9.59 23.47
C ARG A 155 11.85 11.06 23.76
N PHE A 156 11.02 11.93 23.22
CA PHE A 156 10.96 13.34 23.57
C PHE A 156 9.86 13.55 24.62
N GLU A 157 10.12 14.39 25.63
CA GLU A 157 9.16 14.88 26.62
C GLU A 157 8.38 16.09 26.10
N ALA A 158 9.01 16.88 25.23
CA ALA A 158 8.43 18.06 24.60
C ALA A 158 9.00 18.19 23.18
N PRO A 159 8.21 17.98 22.12
CA PRO A 159 6.87 17.36 22.15
C PRO A 159 6.91 15.93 22.71
N ASP A 160 5.82 15.43 23.33
CA ASP A 160 5.77 14.03 23.81
C ASP A 160 5.62 13.08 22.62
N VAL A 161 6.73 12.49 22.15
CA VAL A 161 6.77 11.57 21.00
C VAL A 161 7.91 10.57 21.14
N GLU A 162 7.62 9.31 20.81
CA GLU A 162 8.65 8.32 20.51
C GLU A 162 8.98 8.41 19.02
N GLN A 163 10.26 8.49 18.69
CA GLN A 163 10.72 8.77 17.34
C GLN A 163 11.97 7.93 17.03
N LYS A 164 11.96 7.27 15.88
CA LYS A 164 13.17 6.69 15.29
C LYS A 164 13.97 7.80 14.63
N LEU A 165 15.25 7.89 14.95
CA LEU A 165 16.13 8.91 14.37
C LEU A 165 16.72 8.41 13.05
N TYR A 166 16.87 9.31 12.09
CA TYR A 166 17.45 9.08 10.78
C TYR A 166 18.50 10.16 10.50
N PRO A 167 19.50 9.91 9.63
CA PRO A 167 20.26 11.01 9.05
C PRO A 167 19.32 12.00 8.37
N ALA A 168 19.67 13.28 8.28
CA ALA A 168 18.88 14.24 7.53
C ALA A 168 18.71 13.77 6.07
N HIS A 169 17.46 13.74 5.60
CA HIS A 169 17.07 13.25 4.29
C HIS A 169 15.82 13.97 3.82
N CYS A 170 15.62 14.02 2.50
CA CYS A 170 14.44 14.58 1.87
C CYS A 170 14.07 15.97 2.42
N VAL A 171 15.10 16.78 2.71
CA VAL A 171 14.91 18.15 3.21
C VAL A 171 14.25 18.97 2.11
N GLU A 172 13.24 19.76 2.47
CA GLU A 172 12.48 20.57 1.53
C GLU A 172 13.37 21.39 0.59
N ASP A 173 13.01 21.40 -0.69
CA ASP A 173 13.70 22.08 -1.79
C ASP A 173 15.16 21.66 -2.01
N SER A 174 15.59 20.53 -1.43
CA SER A 174 16.90 19.94 -1.68
C SER A 174 16.87 18.93 -2.82
N TRP A 175 18.05 18.67 -3.41
CA TRP A 175 18.23 17.59 -4.39
C TRP A 175 17.75 16.24 -3.84
N GLY A 176 18.02 15.96 -2.56
CA GLY A 176 17.66 14.70 -1.93
C GLY A 176 16.15 14.44 -1.90
N ALA A 177 15.36 15.51 -1.82
CA ALA A 177 13.91 15.45 -1.83
C ALA A 177 13.28 15.36 -3.23
N ASP A 178 14.02 15.60 -4.31
CA ASP A 178 13.46 15.44 -5.66
C ASP A 178 13.23 13.96 -6.00
N LEU A 179 12.18 13.67 -6.77
CA LEU A 179 11.95 12.35 -7.36
C LEU A 179 13.12 11.97 -8.27
N ASP A 180 13.54 10.70 -8.23
CA ASP A 180 14.64 10.17 -9.03
C ASP A 180 14.44 10.46 -10.53
N SER A 181 15.52 10.87 -11.19
CA SER A 181 15.48 11.29 -12.59
C SER A 181 15.10 10.20 -13.58
N GLN A 182 15.26 8.92 -13.22
CA GLN A 182 14.92 7.76 -14.03
C GLN A 182 13.46 7.31 -13.81
N LEU A 183 12.78 7.80 -12.78
CA LEU A 183 11.36 7.55 -12.59
C LEU A 183 10.56 8.31 -13.66
N ILE A 184 9.75 7.58 -14.43
CA ILE A 184 8.83 8.19 -15.38
C ILE A 184 7.81 9.01 -14.60
N ARG A 185 7.63 10.27 -14.98
CA ARG A 185 6.62 11.17 -14.43
C ARG A 185 5.45 11.23 -15.39
N VAL A 186 4.36 10.55 -15.05
CA VAL A 186 3.16 10.55 -15.89
C VAL A 186 2.49 11.92 -15.83
N LYS A 187 2.05 12.40 -17.00
CA LYS A 187 1.32 13.66 -17.11
C LYS A 187 0.01 13.57 -16.33
N ASP A 188 -0.40 14.68 -15.71
CA ASP A 188 -1.64 14.78 -14.94
C ASP A 188 -1.68 13.89 -13.68
N SER A 189 -0.52 13.36 -13.27
CA SER A 189 -0.35 12.69 -11.97
C SER A 189 -0.47 13.66 -10.79
N VAL A 190 -0.85 13.11 -9.64
CA VAL A 190 -0.94 13.87 -8.38
C VAL A 190 0.33 13.69 -7.57
N LEU A 191 0.77 14.77 -6.94
CA LEU A 191 1.93 14.79 -6.05
C LEU A 191 1.46 15.06 -4.62
N ILE A 192 1.74 14.15 -3.70
CA ILE A 192 1.42 14.29 -2.28
C ILE A 192 2.71 14.40 -1.48
N LYS A 193 2.84 15.46 -0.69
CA LYS A 193 3.95 15.64 0.25
C LYS A 193 3.55 15.15 1.63
N LYS A 194 4.47 14.48 2.33
CA LYS A 194 4.29 14.01 3.71
C LYS A 194 5.51 14.38 4.56
N GLY A 195 5.36 14.32 5.89
CA GLY A 195 6.45 14.65 6.81
C GLY A 195 6.80 16.15 6.86
N THR A 196 5.87 17.02 6.44
CA THR A 196 6.07 18.48 6.33
C THR A 196 6.07 19.22 7.67
N GLU A 197 5.75 18.51 8.76
CA GLU A 197 5.56 19.08 10.07
C GLU A 197 6.77 18.82 10.96
N THR A 198 7.46 19.87 11.41
CA THR A 198 8.73 19.76 12.16
C THR A 198 8.69 18.76 13.33
N TYR A 199 7.55 18.62 14.01
CA TYR A 199 7.39 17.84 15.24
C TYR A 199 6.56 16.57 15.09
N ALA A 200 6.21 16.17 13.87
CA ALA A 200 5.49 14.92 13.62
C ALA A 200 5.96 14.27 12.33
N ASP A 201 6.48 13.07 12.46
CA ASP A 201 6.89 12.23 11.35
C ASP A 201 5.69 11.52 10.70
N SER A 202 5.82 11.16 9.42
CA SER A 202 4.75 10.58 8.61
C SER A 202 5.30 9.55 7.63
N TYR A 203 5.24 8.27 8.00
CA TYR A 203 5.59 7.19 7.09
C TYR A 203 4.48 6.94 6.07
N SER A 204 3.24 6.91 6.53
CA SER A 204 2.08 6.76 5.66
C SER A 204 1.88 8.03 4.83
N ALA A 205 1.53 7.84 3.56
CA ALA A 205 1.11 8.92 2.69
C ALA A 205 -0.30 9.42 2.98
N PHE A 206 -1.05 8.77 3.88
CA PHE A 206 -2.40 9.19 4.30
C PHE A 206 -2.38 10.06 5.56
N LYS A 207 -1.65 9.64 6.59
CA LYS A 207 -1.69 10.26 7.92
C LYS A 207 -0.32 10.25 8.59
N ASP A 208 -0.10 11.21 9.49
CA ASP A 208 1.09 11.23 10.34
C ASP A 208 1.14 10.00 11.26
N ASN A 209 2.32 9.70 11.83
CA ASN A 209 2.56 8.50 12.64
C ASN A 209 1.67 8.44 13.91
N LYS A 210 1.06 9.57 14.31
CA LYS A 210 0.12 9.66 15.43
C LYS A 210 -1.34 9.67 15.00
N LYS A 211 -1.62 9.57 13.70
CA LYS A 211 -2.93 9.65 13.07
C LYS A 211 -3.69 10.93 13.46
N LYS A 212 -2.97 12.02 13.72
CA LYS A 212 -3.55 13.32 14.13
C LYS A 212 -3.78 14.26 12.96
N ARG A 213 -2.96 14.15 11.92
CA ARG A 213 -3.07 14.94 10.69
C ARG A 213 -3.11 14.01 9.50
N SER A 214 -4.01 14.31 8.58
CA SER A 214 -4.09 13.67 7.27
C SER A 214 -3.39 14.52 6.23
N THR A 215 -2.82 13.87 5.22
CA THR A 215 -2.51 14.49 3.93
C THR A 215 -3.78 14.61 3.10
N GLU A 216 -3.66 15.15 1.88
CA GLU A 216 -4.74 15.24 0.89
C GLU A 216 -4.99 13.92 0.13
N LEU A 217 -4.20 12.86 0.37
CA LEU A 217 -4.26 11.63 -0.44
C LEU A 217 -5.63 10.98 -0.41
N GLU A 218 -6.25 10.85 0.77
CA GLU A 218 -7.58 10.25 0.89
C GLU A 218 -8.61 11.04 0.08
N ASP A 219 -8.65 12.37 0.27
CA ASP A 219 -9.60 13.25 -0.40
C ASP A 219 -9.45 13.19 -1.92
N VAL A 220 -8.21 13.17 -2.42
CA VAL A 220 -7.92 12.99 -3.85
C VAL A 220 -8.47 11.66 -4.35
N LEU A 221 -8.12 10.55 -3.71
CA LEU A 221 -8.58 9.22 -4.13
C LEU A 221 -10.11 9.12 -4.13
N ARG A 222 -10.78 9.68 -3.12
CA ARG A 222 -12.25 9.70 -3.05
C ARG A 222 -12.87 10.57 -4.13
N SER A 223 -12.27 11.73 -4.42
CA SER A 223 -12.75 12.63 -5.48
C SER A 223 -12.67 12.01 -6.88
N GLU A 224 -11.67 11.16 -7.12
CA GLU A 224 -11.50 10.40 -8.36
C GLU A 224 -12.25 9.05 -8.36
N ALA A 225 -13.05 8.80 -7.31
CA ALA A 225 -13.83 7.59 -7.09
C ALA A 225 -12.97 6.32 -7.14
N ILE A 226 -11.76 6.36 -6.59
CA ILE A 226 -10.88 5.20 -6.51
C ILE A 226 -11.41 4.19 -5.50
N ASP A 227 -11.54 2.95 -5.93
CA ASP A 227 -11.97 1.81 -5.11
C ASP A 227 -10.76 0.99 -4.62
N ALA A 228 -9.74 0.87 -5.48
CA ALA A 228 -8.59 0.02 -5.26
C ALA A 228 -7.27 0.76 -5.47
N ILE A 229 -6.29 0.46 -4.61
CA ILE A 229 -4.96 1.07 -4.66
C ILE A 229 -3.88 0.00 -4.76
N PHE A 230 -2.93 0.24 -5.66
CA PHE A 230 -1.68 -0.49 -5.73
C PHE A 230 -0.58 0.39 -5.15
N VAL A 231 0.13 -0.11 -4.15
CA VAL A 231 1.17 0.64 -3.45
C VAL A 231 2.52 0.01 -3.76
N CYS A 232 3.46 0.82 -4.19
CA CYS A 232 4.85 0.42 -4.43
C CYS A 232 5.79 1.56 -4.07
N GLY A 233 7.09 1.32 -4.03
CA GLY A 233 8.05 2.38 -3.75
C GLY A 233 9.10 2.04 -2.71
N LEU A 234 9.56 3.07 -2.03
CA LEU A 234 10.63 2.99 -1.03
C LEU A 234 10.17 3.60 0.30
N ALA A 235 10.58 3.11 1.46
CA ALA A 235 11.06 1.75 1.71
C ALA A 235 9.87 0.78 1.86
N TYR A 236 10.02 -0.45 1.36
CA TYR A 236 9.04 -1.54 1.44
C TYR A 236 8.49 -1.73 2.87
N ASP A 237 9.39 -1.83 3.84
CA ASP A 237 9.14 -2.14 5.24
C ASP A 237 8.77 -0.92 6.10
N VAL A 238 8.72 0.27 5.49
CA VAL A 238 8.42 1.54 6.18
C VAL A 238 7.26 2.25 5.48
N CYS A 239 7.54 3.22 4.60
CA CYS A 239 6.52 4.10 4.00
C CYS A 239 5.52 3.33 3.13
N VAL A 240 5.99 2.35 2.35
CA VAL A 240 5.13 1.52 1.49
C VAL A 240 4.18 0.69 2.35
N ALA A 241 4.70 -0.04 3.34
CA ALA A 241 3.89 -0.82 4.27
C ALA A 241 2.91 0.03 5.08
N ALA A 242 3.35 1.19 5.59
CA ALA A 242 2.49 2.10 6.34
C ALA A 242 1.34 2.63 5.47
N THR A 243 1.65 3.04 4.24
CA THR A 243 0.65 3.53 3.28
C THR A 243 -0.34 2.43 2.90
N ALA A 244 0.13 1.21 2.64
CA ALA A 244 -0.75 0.08 2.34
C ALA A 244 -1.66 -0.27 3.53
N ASN A 245 -1.10 -0.28 4.75
CA ASN A 245 -1.89 -0.56 5.96
C ASN A 245 -2.98 0.48 6.20
N ASP A 246 -2.67 1.77 6.07
CA ASP A 246 -3.68 2.82 6.21
C ASP A 246 -4.71 2.75 5.07
N GLY A 247 -4.31 2.39 3.86
CA GLY A 247 -5.23 2.15 2.75
C GLY A 247 -6.30 1.09 3.08
N VAL A 248 -5.89 -0.02 3.69
CA VAL A 248 -6.80 -1.05 4.19
C VAL A 248 -7.72 -0.52 5.29
N GLU A 249 -7.16 0.21 6.26
CA GLU A 249 -7.96 0.79 7.36
C GLU A 249 -9.01 1.80 6.88
N LEU A 250 -8.71 2.51 5.78
CA LEU A 250 -9.62 3.42 5.10
C LEU A 250 -10.61 2.69 4.17
N GLY A 251 -10.51 1.36 4.03
CA GLY A 251 -11.44 0.55 3.25
C GLY A 251 -11.17 0.55 1.74
N PHE A 252 -9.98 0.91 1.29
CA PHE A 252 -9.57 0.68 -0.10
C PHE A 252 -9.17 -0.78 -0.29
N LEU A 253 -9.57 -1.38 -1.41
CA LEU A 253 -9.01 -2.65 -1.87
C LEU A 253 -7.52 -2.42 -2.16
N THR A 254 -6.65 -2.93 -1.30
CA THR A 254 -5.23 -2.57 -1.32
C THR A 254 -4.40 -3.76 -1.80
N ALA A 255 -3.38 -3.49 -2.60
CA ALA A 255 -2.33 -4.45 -2.95
C ALA A 255 -0.95 -3.79 -2.87
N LEU A 256 0.06 -4.55 -2.49
CA LEU A 256 1.46 -4.11 -2.50
C LEU A 256 2.20 -4.74 -3.69
N ILE A 257 2.95 -3.95 -4.46
CA ILE A 257 3.75 -4.46 -5.59
C ILE A 257 5.21 -4.67 -5.17
N ALA A 258 5.60 -5.93 -4.97
CA ALA A 258 6.86 -6.31 -4.34
C ALA A 258 8.10 -6.02 -5.21
N ASP A 259 8.07 -6.39 -6.48
CA ASP A 259 9.19 -6.17 -7.41
C ASP A 259 9.34 -4.72 -7.85
N CYS A 260 8.32 -3.88 -7.64
CA CYS A 260 8.37 -2.42 -7.79
C CYS A 260 8.72 -1.70 -6.47
N SER A 261 9.17 -2.42 -5.45
CA SER A 261 9.50 -1.87 -4.13
C SER A 261 10.84 -2.42 -3.63
N LYS A 262 11.52 -1.68 -2.75
CA LYS A 262 12.74 -2.15 -2.08
C LYS A 262 12.77 -1.76 -0.62
N GLY A 263 13.26 -2.64 0.24
CA GLY A 263 13.25 -2.48 1.70
C GLY A 263 14.62 -2.19 2.31
N LEU A 264 14.59 -1.62 3.51
CA LEU A 264 15.78 -1.32 4.31
C LEU A 264 16.24 -2.53 5.11
N ASN A 265 15.32 -3.34 5.63
CA ASN A 265 15.63 -4.40 6.58
C ASN A 265 14.85 -5.69 6.28
N THR A 266 15.58 -6.77 6.00
CA THR A 266 14.99 -8.09 5.68
C THR A 266 14.05 -8.61 6.77
N PHE A 267 14.39 -8.45 8.04
CA PHE A 267 13.55 -8.92 9.15
C PHE A 267 12.25 -8.11 9.25
N GLU A 268 12.31 -6.79 9.05
CA GLU A 268 11.11 -5.95 9.03
C GLU A 268 10.24 -6.24 7.81
N MET A 269 10.84 -6.51 6.64
CA MET A 269 10.10 -6.95 5.45
C MET A 269 9.37 -8.28 5.69
N GLU A 270 10.03 -9.26 6.33
CA GLU A 270 9.39 -10.52 6.71
C GLU A 270 8.22 -10.31 7.69
N ARG A 271 8.38 -9.41 8.66
CA ARG A 271 7.30 -9.03 9.59
C ARG A 271 6.13 -8.39 8.84
N VAL A 272 6.41 -7.41 7.98
CA VAL A 272 5.40 -6.74 7.15
C VAL A 272 4.66 -7.75 6.28
N ASN A 273 5.34 -8.70 5.65
CA ASN A 273 4.69 -9.72 4.82
C ASN A 273 3.71 -10.58 5.61
N LYS A 274 4.05 -10.94 6.85
CA LYS A 274 3.13 -11.67 7.74
C LYS A 274 1.91 -10.81 8.10
N GLU A 275 2.11 -9.55 8.42
CA GLU A 275 1.02 -8.62 8.76
C GLU A 275 0.07 -8.37 7.58
N LEU A 276 0.62 -8.14 6.39
CA LEU A 276 -0.15 -7.97 5.16
C LEU A 276 -0.95 -9.23 4.84
N SER A 277 -0.34 -10.41 4.96
CA SER A 277 -1.04 -11.69 4.77
C SER A 277 -2.19 -11.87 5.77
N GLN A 278 -2.01 -11.51 7.05
CA GLN A 278 -3.06 -11.58 8.07
C GLN A 278 -4.22 -10.63 7.78
N LYS A 279 -3.93 -9.48 7.14
CA LYS A 279 -4.93 -8.51 6.70
C LYS A 279 -5.53 -8.81 5.33
N SER A 280 -5.19 -9.94 4.72
CA SER A 280 -5.62 -10.31 3.35
C SER A 280 -5.15 -9.33 2.27
N VAL A 281 -4.04 -8.62 2.50
CA VAL A 281 -3.47 -7.73 1.50
C VAL A 281 -2.61 -8.55 0.54
N PRO A 282 -2.99 -8.66 -0.75
CA PRO A 282 -2.15 -9.35 -1.72
C PRO A 282 -0.83 -8.60 -1.92
N VAL A 283 0.26 -9.37 -1.83
CA VAL A 283 1.60 -8.94 -2.25
C VAL A 283 1.84 -9.52 -3.65
N LEU A 284 1.88 -8.64 -4.64
CA LEU A 284 1.88 -8.97 -6.07
C LEU A 284 3.23 -8.64 -6.69
N ASN A 285 3.53 -9.25 -7.84
CA ASN A 285 4.57 -8.73 -8.73
C ASN A 285 3.93 -7.89 -9.85
N SER A 286 4.74 -7.14 -10.57
CA SER A 286 4.30 -6.23 -11.62
C SER A 286 3.59 -6.94 -12.78
N ASP A 287 3.96 -8.18 -13.11
CA ASP A 287 3.25 -8.97 -14.13
C ASP A 287 1.81 -9.30 -13.69
N ARG A 288 1.59 -9.65 -12.42
CA ARG A 288 0.24 -9.85 -11.86
C ARG A 288 -0.57 -8.55 -11.89
N VAL A 289 0.03 -7.43 -11.49
CA VAL A 289 -0.62 -6.12 -11.54
C VAL A 289 -1.01 -5.75 -12.96
N HIS A 290 -0.14 -5.99 -13.95
CA HIS A 290 -0.47 -5.78 -15.35
C HIS A 290 -1.71 -6.57 -15.75
N ARG A 291 -1.78 -7.87 -15.44
CA ARG A 291 -2.97 -8.68 -15.76
C ARG A 291 -4.23 -8.18 -15.05
N ILE A 292 -4.11 -7.72 -13.80
CA ILE A 292 -5.25 -7.18 -13.06
C ILE A 292 -5.78 -5.89 -13.72
N VAL A 293 -4.90 -4.95 -14.04
CA VAL A 293 -5.30 -3.60 -14.48
C VAL A 293 -5.57 -3.57 -15.99
N ALA A 294 -4.76 -4.23 -16.80
CA ALA A 294 -4.92 -4.26 -18.26
C ALA A 294 -5.93 -5.33 -18.71
N ASP A 295 -5.90 -6.52 -18.11
CA ASP A 295 -6.76 -7.65 -18.51
C ASP A 295 -8.03 -7.77 -17.66
N ASN A 296 -8.24 -6.88 -16.67
CA ASN A 296 -9.39 -6.86 -15.76
C ASN A 296 -9.52 -8.13 -14.90
N LEU A 297 -8.41 -8.78 -14.56
CA LEU A 297 -8.41 -9.88 -13.58
C LEU A 297 -8.46 -9.34 -12.15
N ILE A 298 -8.89 -10.14 -11.19
CA ILE A 298 -9.15 -9.72 -9.81
C ILE A 298 -8.36 -10.58 -8.81
N PRO A 299 -7.65 -9.99 -7.84
CA PRO A 299 -7.08 -10.74 -6.72
C PRO A 299 -8.17 -11.45 -5.93
N TRP A 300 -7.94 -12.72 -5.58
CA TRP A 300 -8.90 -13.51 -4.79
C TRP A 300 -9.25 -12.82 -3.46
N GLN A 301 -8.25 -12.20 -2.84
CA GLN A 301 -8.40 -11.50 -1.57
C GLN A 301 -9.39 -10.32 -1.68
N TRP A 302 -9.46 -9.65 -2.83
CA TRP A 302 -10.40 -8.55 -3.04
C TRP A 302 -11.84 -9.04 -3.17
N ILE A 303 -12.06 -10.17 -3.85
CA ILE A 303 -13.39 -10.81 -3.90
C ILE A 303 -13.87 -11.09 -2.49
N ARG A 304 -13.00 -11.67 -1.66
CA ARG A 304 -13.31 -11.94 -0.25
C ARG A 304 -13.63 -10.69 0.55
N CYS A 305 -12.86 -9.62 0.38
CA CYS A 305 -13.13 -8.34 1.03
C CYS A 305 -14.52 -7.79 0.66
N LEU A 306 -14.89 -7.87 -0.62
CA LEU A 306 -16.17 -7.38 -1.12
C LEU A 306 -17.37 -8.15 -0.55
N VAL A 307 -17.26 -9.47 -0.40
CA VAL A 307 -18.31 -10.31 0.18
C VAL A 307 -18.25 -10.43 1.71
N GLY A 308 -17.34 -9.69 2.37
CA GLY A 308 -17.21 -9.71 3.84
C GLY A 308 -16.55 -10.99 4.41
N LEU A 309 -15.92 -11.81 3.58
CA LEU A 309 -15.23 -13.05 3.97
C LEU A 309 -13.86 -12.74 4.58
N THR A 310 -13.79 -12.45 5.87
CA THR A 310 -12.50 -12.34 6.58
C THR A 310 -11.71 -13.66 6.53
N VAL A 311 -10.38 -13.59 6.34
CA VAL A 311 -9.47 -14.75 6.29
C VAL A 311 -9.73 -15.73 7.43
N PRO A 312 -9.96 -17.05 7.17
CA PRO A 312 -9.87 -18.02 8.25
C PRO A 312 -8.42 -17.99 8.74
N PRO A 313 -8.17 -17.97 10.06
CA PRO A 313 -6.81 -17.96 10.59
C PRO A 313 -6.02 -19.11 9.93
N THR A 314 -4.84 -18.80 9.39
CA THR A 314 -3.90 -19.82 8.90
C THR A 314 -3.75 -20.89 9.97
N PRO A 315 -3.86 -22.19 9.63
CA PRO A 315 -3.55 -23.25 10.59
C PRO A 315 -2.10 -23.08 11.06
N GLU A 316 -1.90 -23.13 12.38
CA GLU A 316 -0.59 -23.14 13.05
C GLU A 316 0.33 -24.24 12.53
#